data_AF-A0A1Z8PYC6-F1
#
_entry.id   AF-A0A1Z8PYC6-F1
#
_cell.length_a   1.000
_cell.length_b   1.000
_cell.length_c   1.000
_cell.angle_alpha   90.00
_cell.angle_beta   90.00
_cell.angle_gamma   90.00
#
_symmetry.space_group_name_H-M   'P 1'
#
loop_
_entity.id
_entity.type
_entity.pdbx_description
1 polymer ?
#
loop_
_entity_poly.entity_id
_entity_poly.type
_entity_poly.pdbx_seq_one_letter_code
_entity_poly.pdbx_strand_id
1 'polypeptide(L)' 'MDDSEKDKIRLSDRILSALELALEQGDLKICELLTSAMEQSMTRNTGGGEFIERRDYPPEIEEAMDKLYALRAEDKNA' A
#
# COMPACT_ATOMS: atom_id res chain seq x y z
N MET A 1 5.46 11.92 22.33
CA MET A 1 5.71 11.98 20.88
C MET A 1 5.43 13.40 20.45
N ASP A 2 6.43 14.07 19.89
CA ASP A 2 6.28 15.41 19.30
C ASP A 2 5.41 15.30 18.05
N ASP A 3 4.35 16.12 17.95
CA ASP A 3 3.39 16.04 16.83
C ASP A 3 4.04 16.40 15.49
N SER A 4 5.19 17.08 15.49
CA SER A 4 5.98 17.40 14.28
C SER A 4 6.52 16.17 13.53
N GLU A 5 6.69 15.04 14.21
CA GLU A 5 7.16 13.79 13.62
C GLU A 5 6.03 13.04 12.88
N LYS A 6 4.77 13.25 13.27
CA LYS A 6 3.61 12.60 12.62
C LYS A 6 3.35 13.13 11.22
N ASP A 7 3.68 14.41 10.99
CA ASP A 7 3.50 15.13 9.72
C ASP A 7 4.55 14.75 8.67
N LYS A 8 5.67 14.17 9.08
CA LYS A 8 6.72 13.68 8.17
C LYS A 8 6.43 12.29 7.59
N ILE A 9 5.52 11.54 8.21
CA ILE A 9 5.17 10.19 7.80
C ILE A 9 4.14 10.26 6.68
N ARG A 10 4.47 9.69 5.51
CA ARG A 10 3.53 9.64 4.38
C ARG A 10 2.39 8.70 4.71
N LEU A 11 1.18 9.07 4.26
CA LEU A 11 0.01 8.21 4.42
C LEU A 11 0.20 6.85 3.75
N SER A 12 0.88 6.81 2.59
CA SER A 12 1.22 5.57 1.87
C SER A 12 2.00 4.59 2.73
N ASP A 13 2.95 5.07 3.54
CA ASP A 13 3.83 4.20 4.33
C ASP A 13 3.04 3.52 5.45
N ARG A 14 2.08 4.23 6.06
CA ARG A 14 1.16 3.66 7.05
C ARG A 14 0.20 2.66 6.45
N ILE A 15 -0.27 2.92 5.22
CA ILE A 15 -1.13 1.98 4.50
C ILE A 15 -0.35 0.71 4.14
N LEU A 16 0.91 0.84 3.71
CA LEU A 16 1.78 -0.30 3.43
C LEU A 16 2.00 -1.17 4.67
N SER A 17 2.36 -0.59 5.82
CA SER A 17 2.51 -1.37 7.05
C SER A 17 1.22 -2.07 7.50
N ALA A 18 0.06 -1.45 7.27
CA ALA A 18 -1.22 -2.09 7.54
C ALA A 18 -1.50 -3.24 6.56
N LEU A 19 -1.13 -3.08 5.29
CA LEU A 19 -1.28 -4.11 4.25
C LEU A 19 -0.41 -5.33 4.56
N GLU A 20 0.85 -5.12 4.95
CA GLU A 20 1.76 -6.19 5.38
C GLU A 20 1.17 -7.01 6.53
N LEU A 21 0.62 -6.34 7.55
CA LEU A 21 -0.04 -7.03 8.67
C LEU A 21 -1.29 -7.80 8.22
N ALA A 22 -2.10 -7.24 7.33
CA ALA A 22 -3.29 -7.92 6.81
C ALA A 22 -2.93 -9.15 5.98
N LEU A 23 -1.83 -9.09 5.22
CA LEU A 23 -1.27 -10.22 4.48
C LEU A 23 -0.79 -11.32 5.42
N GLU A 24 -0.07 -10.98 6.49
CA GLU A 24 0.35 -11.94 7.53
C GLU A 24 -0.84 -12.63 8.21
N GLN A 25 -1.95 -11.90 8.38
CA GLN A 25 -3.19 -12.43 8.95
C GLN A 25 -4.04 -13.21 7.96
N GLY A 26 -3.72 -13.16 6.66
CA GLY A 26 -4.51 -13.78 5.60
C GLY A 26 -5.89 -13.15 5.38
N ASP A 27 -6.11 -11.90 5.83
CA ASP A 27 -7.39 -11.22 5.64
C ASP A 27 -7.45 -10.59 4.24
N LEU A 28 -7.88 -11.40 3.27
CA LEU A 28 -7.93 -11.00 1.87
C LEU A 28 -8.79 -9.74 1.68
N LYS A 29 -9.94 -9.64 2.33
CA LYS A 29 -10.86 -8.50 2.15
C LYS A 29 -10.23 -7.19 2.64
N ILE A 30 -9.51 -7.23 3.76
CA ILE A 30 -8.78 -6.06 4.26
C ILE A 30 -7.60 -5.73 3.33
N CYS A 31 -6.88 -6.73 2.81
CA CYS A 31 -5.80 -6.51 1.86
C CYS A 31 -6.28 -5.77 0.60
N GLU A 32 -7.46 -6.13 0.06
CA GLU A 32 -8.02 -5.46 -1.12
C GLU A 32 -8.37 -4.00 -0.85
N LEU A 33 -8.99 -3.72 0.30
CA LEU A 33 -9.32 -2.35 0.71
C LEU A 33 -8.07 -1.49 0.89
N LEU A 34 -7.04 -2.03 1.53
CA LEU A 34 -5.77 -1.32 1.78
C LEU A 34 -5.00 -1.08 0.48
N THR A 35 -5.04 -2.02 -0.47
CA THR A 35 -4.43 -1.85 -1.79
C THR A 35 -5.05 -0.67 -2.53
N SER A 36 -6.38 -0.60 -2.60
CA SER A 36 -7.07 0.54 -3.22
C SER A 36 -6.81 1.86 -2.48
N ALA A 37 -6.66 1.83 -1.16
CA ALA A 37 -6.29 3.02 -0.38
C ALA A 37 -4.84 3.46 -0.68
N MET A 38 -3.92 2.52 -0.87
CA MET A 38 -2.50 2.78 -1.17
C MET A 38 -2.37 3.51 -2.51
N GLU A 39 -3.01 2.99 -3.57
CA GLU A 39 -3.04 3.62 -4.89
C GLU A 39 -3.60 5.06 -4.84
N GLN A 40 -4.69 5.28 -4.11
CA GLN A 40 -5.27 6.61 -3.92
C GLN A 40 -4.36 7.56 -3.12
N SER A 41 -3.62 7.04 -2.14
CA SER A 41 -2.69 7.85 -1.35
C SER A 41 -1.47 8.31 -2.16
N MET A 42 -1.01 7.47 -3.10
CA MET A 42 0.11 7.79 -3.98
C MET A 42 -0.28 8.77 -5.08
N THR A 43 -1.54 8.72 -5.54
CA THR A 43 -2.09 9.63 -6.54
C THR A 43 -2.46 11.01 -5.98
N ARG A 44 -2.72 11.18 -4.67
CA ARG A 44 -3.03 12.52 -4.10
C ARG A 44 -1.87 13.54 -4.18
N ASN A 45 -0.65 13.12 -4.49
CA ASN A 45 0.48 14.02 -4.76
C ASN A 45 0.66 14.38 -6.26
N THR A 46 -0.25 13.98 -7.15
CA THR A 46 -0.13 14.16 -8.63
C THR A 46 -0.67 15.50 -9.17
N GLY A 47 -0.93 16.51 -8.32
CA GLY A 47 -1.71 17.71 -8.67
C GLY A 47 -0.94 19.03 -8.88
N GLY A 48 0.39 19.05 -9.01
CA GLY A 48 1.14 20.31 -9.11
C GLY A 48 2.26 20.31 -10.15
N GLY A 49 2.02 21.01 -11.27
CA GLY A 49 2.97 21.68 -12.18
C GLY A 49 4.18 20.93 -12.78
N GLU A 50 4.91 20.18 -11.98
CA GLU A 50 6.16 19.51 -12.32
C GLU A 50 6.19 18.11 -11.70
N PHE A 51 5.36 17.19 -12.19
CA PHE A 51 5.39 15.81 -11.69
C PHE A 51 5.95 14.83 -12.73
N ILE A 52 7.02 14.15 -12.32
CA ILE A 52 7.60 12.99 -13.01
C ILE A 52 6.84 11.77 -12.52
N GLU A 53 6.07 11.15 -13.42
CA GLU A 53 5.39 9.87 -13.20
C GLU A 53 6.45 8.79 -12.92
N ARG A 54 6.79 8.56 -11.64
CA ARG A 54 7.60 7.39 -11.25
C ARG A 54 6.69 6.17 -11.35
N ARG A 55 6.78 5.49 -12.50
CA ARG A 55 6.04 4.27 -12.83
C ARG A 55 6.48 3.03 -12.06
N ASP A 56 7.62 3.09 -11.39
CA ASP A 56 8.16 1.95 -10.66
C ASP A 56 7.79 2.08 -9.18
N TYR A 57 7.12 1.04 -8.67
CA TYR A 57 6.84 0.94 -7.25
C TYR A 57 8.16 0.77 -6.48
N PRO A 58 8.28 1.33 -5.26
CA PRO A 58 9.33 0.91 -4.34
C PRO A 58 9.29 -0.62 -4.17
N PRO A 59 10.46 -1.29 -4.03
CA PRO A 59 10.54 -2.75 -3.92
C PRO A 59 9.63 -3.35 -2.84
N GLU A 60 9.44 -2.62 -1.73
CA GLU A 60 8.59 -3.03 -0.61
C GLU A 60 7.11 -3.12 -1.01
N ILE A 61 6.66 -2.24 -1.91
CA ILE A 61 5.30 -2.28 -2.45
C ILE A 61 5.16 -3.43 -3.45
N GLU A 62 6.16 -3.65 -4.30
CA GLU A 62 6.16 -4.79 -5.24
C GLU A 62 6.02 -6.13 -4.50
N GLU A 63 6.80 -6.32 -3.43
CA GLU A 63 6.75 -7.53 -2.61
C GLU A 63 5.37 -7.73 -1.95
N ALA A 64 4.77 -6.66 -1.44
CA ALA A 64 3.42 -6.73 -0.86
C ALA A 64 2.36 -7.10 -1.91
N MET A 65 2.48 -6.60 -3.13
CA MET A 65 1.57 -6.93 -4.23
C MET A 65 1.72 -8.40 -4.67
N ASP A 66 2.95 -8.92 -4.75
CA ASP A 66 3.20 -10.34 -5.04
C ASP A 66 2.55 -11.26 -4.00
N LYS A 67 2.67 -10.93 -2.71
CA LYS A 67 2.00 -11.67 -1.61
C LYS A 67 0.49 -11.62 -1.74
N LEU A 68 -0.09 -10.48 -2.11
CA LEU A 68 -1.53 -10.36 -2.36
C LEU A 68 -1.98 -11.23 -3.53
N TYR A 69 -1.22 -11.29 -4.62
CA TYR A 69 -1.53 -12.16 -5.75
C TYR A 69 -1.52 -13.63 -5.37
N ALA A 70 -0.55 -14.06 -4.55
CA ALA A 70 -0.51 -15.42 -4.00
C ALA A 70 -1.74 -15.71 -3.13
N LEU A 71 -2.07 -14.82 -2.19
CA LEU A 71 -3.22 -14.98 -1.30
C LEU A 71 -4.55 -15.09 -2.07
N ARG A 72 -4.72 -14.27 -3.12
CA ARG A 72 -5.88 -14.35 -4.03
C ARG A 72 -5.96 -15.68 -4.79
N ALA A 73 -4.82 -16.29 -5.10
CA ALA A 73 -4.79 -17.58 -5.77
C ALA A 73 -5.16 -18.72 -4.83
N GLU A 74 -4.76 -18.63 -3.55
CA GLU A 74 -5.13 -19.60 -2.52
C GLU A 74 -6.63 -19.58 -2.22
N ASP A 75 -7.21 -18.39 -2.03
CA ASP A 75 -8.66 -18.23 -1.75
C ASP A 75 -9.54 -18.76 -2.88
N LYS A 76 -9.13 -18.59 -4.15
CA LYS A 76 -9.87 -19.13 -5.31
C LYS A 76 -9.83 -20.66 -5.42
N ASN A 77 -8.91 -21.31 -4.73
CA ASN A 77 -8.75 -22.77 -4.72
C ASN A 77 -9.31 -23.43 -3.44
N ALA A 78 -9.85 -22.64 -2.51
CA ALA A 78 -10.51 -23.10 -1.28
C ALA A 78 -12.02 -23.30 -1.48
#